data_AF-A0A3B9L342-F1
#
_entry.id   AF-A0A3B9L342-F1
#
_cell.length_a   1.000
_cell.length_b   1.000
_cell.length_c   1.000
_cell.angle_alpha   90.00
_cell.angle_beta   90.00
_cell.angle_gamma   90.00
#
_symmetry.space_group_name_H-M   'P 1'
#
loop_
_entity.id
_entity.type
_entity.pdbx_description
1 polymer ?
#
loop_
_entity_poly.entity_id
_entity_poly.type
_entity_poly.pdbx_seq_one_letter_code
_entity_poly.pdbx_strand_id
1 'polypeptide(L)'
;MDFWTYFWVVGTFGTYIAIALWARAGSTNDFYVAGHDVHPTVNGMATAADWMSAASFLSMAGLIAFLGYGGSVYLMGWTGGFVLLALLLAPFLREFGKFTVPDFVGDRYYSTAARLIAVICALFV
;
A
#
# COMPACT_ATOMS: atom_id res chain seq x y z
N MET A 1 13.97 28.41 -5.23
CA MET A 1 12.69 27.67 -5.17
C MET A 1 11.58 28.70 -5.03
N ASP A 2 10.52 28.54 -5.78
CA ASP A 2 9.47 29.55 -5.88
C ASP A 2 8.48 29.40 -4.71
N PHE A 3 7.75 30.47 -4.41
CA PHE A 3 6.70 30.48 -3.39
C PHE A 3 5.74 29.28 -3.51
N TRP A 4 5.33 28.96 -4.73
CA TRP A 4 4.44 27.84 -5.03
C TRP A 4 5.01 26.49 -4.61
N THR A 5 6.32 26.28 -4.77
CA THR A 5 6.98 25.04 -4.35
C THR A 5 6.88 24.87 -2.84
N TYR A 6 7.20 25.93 -2.08
CA TYR A 6 7.10 25.88 -0.62
C TYR A 6 5.66 25.70 -0.15
N PHE A 7 4.71 26.39 -0.77
CA PHE A 7 3.29 26.25 -0.45
C PHE A 7 2.81 24.80 -0.57
N TRP A 8 3.08 24.14 -1.70
CA TRP A 8 2.63 22.76 -1.92
C TRP A 8 3.37 21.75 -1.04
N VAL A 9 4.69 21.88 -0.89
CA VAL A 9 5.47 20.95 -0.06
C VAL A 9 5.09 21.10 1.40
N VAL A 10 5.19 22.31 1.96
CA VAL A 10 4.89 22.53 3.38
C VAL A 10 3.41 22.27 3.69
N GLY A 11 2.51 22.68 2.79
CA GLY A 11 1.07 22.45 2.94
C GLY A 11 0.70 20.97 2.97
N THR A 12 1.25 20.15 2.06
CA THR A 12 0.95 18.70 2.03
C THR A 12 1.54 17.98 3.24
N PHE A 13 2.83 18.18 3.55
CA PHE A 13 3.44 17.59 4.74
C PHE A 13 2.76 18.04 6.04
N GLY A 14 2.45 19.32 6.16
CA GLY A 14 1.73 19.86 7.32
C GLY A 14 0.35 19.24 7.50
N THR A 15 -0.39 19.04 6.39
CA THR A 15 -1.70 18.38 6.42
C THR A 15 -1.58 16.93 6.88
N TYR A 16 -0.63 16.15 6.35
CA TYR A 16 -0.41 14.77 6.77
C TYR A 16 -0.02 14.66 8.25
N ILE A 17 0.86 15.53 8.74
CA ILE A 17 1.26 15.57 10.15
C ILE A 17 0.07 15.94 11.03
N ALA A 18 -0.74 16.92 10.65
CA ALA A 18 -1.93 17.30 11.40
C ALA A 18 -2.93 16.15 11.52
N ILE A 19 -3.18 15.42 10.42
CA ILE A 19 -4.03 14.22 10.42
C ILE A 19 -3.43 13.14 11.32
N ALA A 20 -2.12 12.88 11.23
CA ALA A 20 -1.45 11.86 12.05
C ALA A 20 -1.53 12.17 13.56
N LEU A 21 -1.46 13.44 13.94
CA LEU A 21 -1.63 13.87 15.33
C LEU A 21 -3.08 13.75 15.80
N TRP A 22 -4.04 14.04 14.93
CA TRP A 22 -5.48 13.96 15.26
C TRP A 22 -5.99 12.53 15.35
N ALA A 23 -5.51 11.64 14.46
CA ALA A 23 -5.95 10.25 14.35
C ALA A 23 -5.01 9.26 15.05
N ARG A 24 -4.34 9.68 16.12
CA ARG A 24 -3.35 8.85 16.83
C ARG A 24 -3.98 7.58 17.41
N ALA A 25 -3.44 6.41 17.02
CA ALA A 25 -3.89 5.12 17.52
C ALA A 25 -3.56 4.92 19.01
N GLY A 26 -4.51 4.37 19.77
CA GLY A 26 -4.37 4.07 21.20
C GLY A 26 -3.92 2.63 21.49
N SER A 27 -4.19 1.70 20.57
CA SER A 27 -3.84 0.28 20.72
C SER A 27 -3.28 -0.32 19.42
N THR A 28 -2.71 -1.52 19.51
CA THR A 28 -2.22 -2.28 18.36
C THR A 28 -3.34 -2.64 17.37
N ASN A 29 -4.56 -2.90 17.87
CA ASN A 29 -5.72 -3.19 17.03
C ASN A 29 -6.15 -1.92 16.26
N ASP A 30 -6.19 -0.77 16.94
CA ASP A 30 -6.47 0.52 16.28
C ASP A 30 -5.40 0.86 15.24
N PHE A 31 -4.14 0.50 15.50
CA PHE A 31 -3.03 0.76 14.59
C PHE A 31 -3.06 -0.12 13.32
N TYR A 32 -3.33 -1.42 13.45
CA TYR A 32 -3.26 -2.34 12.30
C TYR A 32 -4.57 -2.49 11.52
N VAL A 33 -5.73 -2.38 12.17
CA VAL A 33 -7.02 -2.62 11.52
C VAL A 33 -8.05 -1.51 11.74
N ALA A 34 -7.62 -0.38 12.33
CA ALA A 34 -8.48 0.79 12.58
C ALA A 34 -9.79 0.43 13.30
N GLY A 35 -9.72 -0.52 14.24
CA GLY A 35 -10.88 -1.01 15.00
C GLY A 35 -11.99 -1.67 14.15
N HIS A 36 -11.71 -2.01 12.89
CA HIS A 36 -12.70 -2.49 11.91
C HIS A 36 -13.85 -1.51 11.59
N ASP A 37 -13.68 -0.21 11.90
CA ASP A 37 -14.75 0.79 11.80
C ASP A 37 -14.73 1.60 10.47
N VAL A 38 -13.75 1.33 9.59
CA VAL A 38 -13.60 2.08 8.34
C VAL A 38 -14.55 1.56 7.27
N HIS A 39 -15.37 2.46 6.71
CA HIS A 39 -16.31 2.13 5.64
C HIS A 39 -15.59 1.50 4.43
N PRO A 40 -16.12 0.42 3.82
CA PRO A 40 -15.42 -0.33 2.76
C PRO A 40 -14.96 0.51 1.57
N THR A 41 -15.73 1.53 1.18
CA THR A 41 -15.35 2.43 0.07
C THR A 41 -14.14 3.29 0.43
N VAL A 42 -14.07 3.79 1.67
CA VAL A 42 -12.94 4.60 2.15
C VAL A 42 -11.70 3.73 2.29
N ASN A 43 -11.85 2.51 2.82
CA ASN A 43 -10.75 1.56 2.91
C ASN A 43 -10.22 1.17 1.51
N GLY A 44 -11.11 0.98 0.54
CA GLY A 44 -10.76 0.73 -0.86
C GLY A 44 -10.01 1.90 -1.50
N MET A 45 -10.47 3.14 -1.27
CA MET A 45 -9.76 4.35 -1.73
C MET A 45 -8.37 4.48 -1.08
N ALA A 46 -8.26 4.20 0.22
CA ALA A 46 -6.98 4.22 0.93
C ALA A 46 -6.00 3.18 0.36
N THR A 47 -6.46 1.96 0.09
CA THR A 47 -5.63 0.91 -0.52
C THR A 47 -5.22 1.28 -1.95
N ALA A 48 -6.13 1.87 -2.73
CA ALA A 48 -5.81 2.35 -4.08
C ALA A 48 -4.80 3.52 -4.04
N ALA A 49 -4.88 4.41 -3.05
CA ALA A 49 -3.91 5.49 -2.88
C ALA A 49 -2.53 4.96 -2.49
N ASP A 50 -2.45 3.99 -1.58
CA ASP A 50 -1.20 3.34 -1.18
C ASP A 50 -0.54 2.54 -2.32
N TRP A 51 -1.37 1.94 -3.19
CA TRP A 51 -0.90 1.30 -4.42
C TRP A 51 -0.20 2.26 -5.40
N MET A 52 -0.53 3.55 -5.32
CA MET A 52 0.01 4.58 -6.22
C MET A 52 1.25 5.25 -5.61
N SER A 53 2.43 4.86 -6.08
CA SER A 53 3.70 5.50 -5.69
C SER A 53 4.21 6.49 -6.75
N ALA A 54 5.16 7.35 -6.36
CA ALA A 54 5.89 8.20 -7.30
C ALA A 54 6.64 7.37 -8.35
N ALA A 55 7.22 6.23 -7.96
CA ALA A 55 7.88 5.32 -8.90
C ALA A 55 6.89 4.81 -9.96
N SER A 56 5.68 4.43 -9.55
CA SER A 56 4.62 3.99 -10.48
C SER A 56 4.25 5.09 -11.47
N PHE A 57 4.08 6.33 -10.99
CA PHE A 57 3.74 7.47 -11.84
C PHE A 57 4.84 7.79 -12.87
N LEU A 58 6.09 7.94 -12.42
CA LEU A 58 7.21 8.23 -13.33
C LEU A 58 7.48 7.07 -14.30
N SER A 59 7.38 5.83 -13.82
CA SER A 59 7.58 4.64 -14.66
C SER A 59 6.55 4.57 -15.78
N MET A 60 5.27 4.80 -15.48
CA MET A 60 4.23 4.80 -16.51
C MET A 60 4.38 5.94 -17.51
N ALA A 61 4.71 7.15 -17.04
CA ALA A 61 4.99 8.27 -17.93
C ALA A 61 6.16 7.96 -18.86
N GLY A 62 7.24 7.37 -18.33
CA GLY A 62 8.39 6.92 -19.13
C GLY A 62 8.02 5.84 -20.14
N LEU A 63 7.35 4.77 -19.71
CA LEU A 63 6.93 3.67 -20.57
C LEU A 63 6.07 4.16 -21.74
N ILE A 64 5.09 5.03 -21.48
CA ILE A 64 4.23 5.58 -22.53
C ILE A 64 5.02 6.52 -23.45
N ALA A 65 5.93 7.33 -22.91
CA ALA A 65 6.76 8.22 -23.72
C ALA A 65 7.63 7.47 -24.74
N PHE A 66 8.14 6.28 -24.38
CA PHE A 66 9.01 5.48 -25.25
C PHE A 66 8.26 4.44 -26.10
N LEU A 67 7.22 3.81 -25.56
CA LEU A 67 6.50 2.69 -26.21
C LEU A 67 5.15 3.12 -26.82
N GLY A 68 4.74 4.37 -26.63
CA GLY A 68 3.45 4.89 -27.07
C GLY A 68 2.28 4.13 -26.45
N TYR A 69 1.19 3.95 -27.21
CA TYR A 69 0.00 3.24 -26.76
C TYR A 69 0.29 1.79 -26.34
N GLY A 70 1.31 1.14 -26.90
CA GLY A 70 1.72 -0.21 -26.51
C GLY A 70 2.18 -0.30 -25.04
N GLY A 71 2.66 0.79 -24.45
CA GLY A 71 2.98 0.85 -23.02
C GLY A 71 1.75 0.81 -22.11
N SER A 72 0.55 1.14 -22.61
CA SER A 72 -0.69 1.13 -21.81
C SER A 72 -1.11 -0.27 -21.37
N VAL A 73 -0.65 -1.33 -22.04
CA VAL A 73 -0.95 -2.71 -21.67
C VAL A 73 -0.36 -3.05 -20.29
N TYR A 74 0.77 -2.44 -19.92
CA TYR A 74 1.33 -2.54 -18.58
C TYR A 74 0.40 -1.95 -17.52
N LEU A 75 -0.30 -0.85 -17.82
CA LEU A 75 -1.28 -0.26 -16.90
C LEU A 75 -2.43 -1.25 -16.61
N MET A 76 -2.94 -1.90 -17.66
CA MET A 76 -4.02 -2.87 -17.55
C MET A 76 -3.57 -4.12 -16.77
N GLY A 77 -2.39 -4.66 -17.07
CA GLY A 77 -1.85 -5.82 -16.35
C GLY A 77 -1.56 -5.52 -14.88
N TRP A 78 -0.97 -4.36 -14.61
CA TRP A 78 -0.64 -3.91 -13.25
C TRP A 78 -1.89 -3.68 -12.40
N THR A 79 -2.86 -2.92 -12.91
CA THR A 79 -4.13 -2.65 -12.22
C THR A 79 -4.97 -3.91 -12.08
N GLY A 80 -5.04 -4.72 -13.14
CA GLY A 80 -5.74 -5.99 -13.12
C GLY A 80 -5.16 -6.98 -12.10
N GLY A 81 -3.82 -7.06 -12.04
CA GLY A 81 -3.12 -7.88 -11.05
C GLY A 81 -3.44 -7.47 -9.60
N PHE A 82 -3.48 -6.16 -9.33
CA PHE A 82 -3.89 -5.65 -8.02
C PHE A 82 -5.32 -6.08 -7.64
N VAL A 83 -6.28 -5.96 -8.58
CA VAL A 83 -7.66 -6.41 -8.36
C VAL A 83 -7.73 -7.91 -8.11
N LEU A 84 -6.98 -8.71 -8.88
CA LEU A 84 -6.93 -10.16 -8.69
C LEU A 84 -6.36 -10.53 -7.31
N LEU A 85 -5.28 -9.87 -6.86
CA LEU A 85 -4.75 -10.08 -5.50
C LEU A 85 -5.77 -9.68 -4.43
N ALA A 86 -6.46 -8.55 -4.60
CA ALA A 86 -7.48 -8.09 -3.66
C ALA A 86 -8.65 -9.07 -3.55
N LEU A 87 -9.08 -9.68 -4.66
CA LEU A 87 -10.21 -10.62 -4.68
C LEU A 87 -9.81 -12.05 -4.29
N LEU A 88 -8.61 -12.50 -4.69
CA LEU A 88 -8.20 -13.89 -4.56
C LEU A 88 -7.30 -14.15 -3.36
N LEU A 89 -6.56 -13.15 -2.85
CA LEU A 89 -5.63 -13.35 -1.74
C LEU A 89 -6.12 -12.69 -0.45
N ALA A 90 -6.67 -11.48 -0.53
CA ALA A 90 -7.11 -10.75 0.66
C ALA A 90 -8.15 -11.51 1.51
N PRO A 91 -9.14 -12.24 0.96
CA PRO A 91 -10.08 -13.01 1.78
C PRO A 91 -9.40 -14.09 2.62
N PHE A 92 -8.44 -14.82 2.04
CA PHE A 92 -7.71 -15.87 2.76
C PHE A 92 -6.82 -15.28 3.86
N LEU A 93 -6.17 -14.14 3.60
CA LEU A 93 -5.36 -13.47 4.62
C LEU A 93 -6.22 -12.95 5.78
N ARG A 94 -7.44 -12.47 5.50
CA ARG A 94 -8.41 -12.03 6.52
C ARG A 94 -8.88 -13.20 7.39
N GLU A 95 -9.14 -14.36 6.79
CA GLU A 95 -9.53 -15.57 7.52
C GLU A 95 -8.40 -16.10 8.43
N PHE A 96 -7.14 -15.91 8.03
CA PHE A 96 -5.98 -16.34 8.81
C PHE A 96 -5.75 -15.51 10.09
N GLY A 97 -6.34 -14.32 10.19
CA GLY A 97 -6.37 -13.52 11.42
C GLY A 97 -5.03 -12.95 11.89
N LYS A 98 -4.02 -12.86 11.01
CA LYS A 98 -2.71 -12.25 11.29
C LYS A 98 -2.62 -10.85 10.72
N PHE A 99 -1.85 -9.99 11.40
CA PHE A 99 -1.69 -8.59 11.01
C PHE A 99 -0.60 -8.37 9.95
N THR A 100 0.33 -9.30 9.75
CA THR A 100 1.45 -9.14 8.82
C THR A 100 1.67 -10.36 7.93
N VAL A 101 2.15 -10.13 6.70
CA VAL A 101 2.50 -11.20 5.75
C VAL A 101 3.64 -12.09 6.28
N PRO A 102 4.72 -11.56 6.90
CA PRO A 102 5.75 -12.41 7.46
C PRO A 102 5.25 -13.36 8.57
N ASP A 103 4.34 -12.90 9.43
CA ASP A 103 3.73 -13.75 10.45
C ASP A 103 2.89 -14.86 9.82
N PHE A 104 2.12 -14.54 8.77
CA PHE A 104 1.40 -15.52 7.98
C PHE A 104 2.35 -16.59 7.42
N VAL A 105 3.45 -16.20 6.79
CA VAL A 105 4.43 -17.14 6.21
C VAL A 105 5.08 -18.01 7.30
N GLY A 106 5.51 -17.38 8.40
CA GLY A 106 6.13 -18.10 9.52
C GLY A 106 5.24 -19.19 10.10
N ASP A 107 3.95 -18.89 10.27
CA ASP A 107 2.98 -19.83 10.85
C ASP A 107 2.52 -20.87 9.82
N ARG A 108 2.32 -20.47 8.56
CA ARG A 108 1.92 -21.36 7.46
C ARG A 108 2.94 -22.48 7.21
N TYR A 109 4.22 -22.22 7.45
CA TYR A 109 5.32 -23.17 7.26
C TYR A 109 5.97 -23.63 8.57
N TYR A 110 5.44 -23.21 9.73
CA TYR A 110 6.00 -23.51 11.06
C TYR A 110 7.51 -23.25 11.16
N SER A 111 8.00 -22.16 10.54
CA SER A 111 9.42 -21.90 10.37
C SER A 111 9.81 -20.45 10.63
N THR A 112 10.67 -20.24 11.63
CA THR A 112 11.26 -18.95 11.94
C THR A 112 12.15 -18.44 10.81
N ALA A 113 12.82 -19.34 10.08
CA ALA A 113 13.63 -18.95 8.92
C ALA A 113 12.75 -18.42 7.78
N ALA A 114 11.60 -19.05 7.52
CA ALA A 114 10.64 -18.58 6.51
C ALA A 114 10.06 -17.21 6.89
N ARG A 115 9.77 -16.98 8.18
CA ARG A 115 9.36 -15.67 8.70
C ARG A 115 10.43 -14.61 8.44
N LEU A 116 11.69 -14.91 8.76
CA LEU A 116 12.79 -13.96 8.56
C LEU A 116 12.99 -13.60 7.09
N ILE A 117 12.92 -14.59 6.20
CA ILE A 117 12.99 -14.36 4.74
C ILE A 117 11.83 -13.45 4.31
N ALA A 118 10.61 -13.70 4.78
CA ALA A 118 9.47 -12.85 4.46
C ALA A 118 9.62 -11.41 4.98
N VAL A 119 10.19 -11.22 6.18
CA VAL A 119 10.53 -9.88 6.69
C VAL A 119 11.54 -9.19 5.77
N ILE A 120 12.60 -9.90 5.38
CA ILE A 120 13.63 -9.36 4.48
C ILE A 120 12.99 -8.95 3.15
N CYS A 121 12.17 -9.81 2.54
CA CYS A 121 11.43 -9.48 1.32
C CYS A 121 10.53 -8.25 1.48
N ALA A 122 9.80 -8.15 2.59
CA ALA A 122 8.89 -7.04 2.86
C ALA A 122 9.61 -5.70 3.09
N LEU A 123 10.89 -5.70 3.52
CA LEU A 123 11.69 -4.49 3.71
C LEU A 123 12.38 -4.01 2.43
N PHE A 124 12.63 -4.90 1.48
CA PHE A 124 13.32 -4.59 0.23
C PHE A 124 12.39 -4.11 -0.90
N VAL A 125 11.13 -4.53 -0.87
CA VAL A 125 10.09 -4.13 -1.82
C VAL A 125 9.47 -2.81 -1.36
#